data_AF-A0A957V5N3-F1
#
_entry.id   AF-A0A957V5N3-F1
#
_cell.length_a   1.000
_cell.length_b   1.000
_cell.length_c   1.000
_cell.angle_alpha   90.00
_cell.angle_beta   90.00
_cell.angle_gamma   90.00
#
_symmetry.space_group_name_H-M   'P 1'
#
loop_
_entity.id
_entity.type
_entity.pdbx_description
1 polymer ?
#
loop_
_entity_poly.entity_id
_entity_poly.type
_entity_poly.pdbx_seq_one_letter_code
_entity_poly.pdbx_strand_id
1 'polypeptide(L)'
;TRAKLGFDKPLHEQYFSYVVGLATLDLGNSLRSRTPAFELVMERMPATLELTIFAILFATLLAIPIGILSATRRGTPLDGGIMLFAMFGQSMPSFWLGIMLILVVGLWLRWLPISGQVPIIQPLLDGDFQTAITNFPDAIRHLILPGITLGVFSLARNARLVRSSMLEVLNQDYVTTAKAKGLAR
;
A
#
# COMPACT_ATOMS: atom_id res chain seq x y z
N THR A 1 18.13 34.62 6.27
CA THR A 1 17.39 33.36 5.96
C THR A 1 15.97 33.37 6.51
N ARG A 2 15.73 33.70 7.80
CA ARG A 2 14.38 33.82 8.39
C ARG A 2 13.47 34.84 7.66
N ALA A 3 13.96 36.05 7.39
CA ALA A 3 13.19 37.08 6.67
C ALA A 3 12.85 36.71 5.21
N LYS A 4 13.73 35.94 4.54
CA LYS A 4 13.49 35.46 3.16
C LYS A 4 12.42 34.35 3.10
N LEU A 5 12.12 33.71 4.23
CA LEU A 5 11.10 32.65 4.35
C LEU A 5 9.80 33.17 4.98
N GLY A 6 9.71 34.48 5.26
CA GLY A 6 8.55 35.09 5.92
C GLY A 6 8.36 34.70 7.39
N PHE A 7 9.34 34.03 8.00
CA PHE A 7 9.26 33.57 9.40
C PHE A 7 9.41 34.70 10.43
N ASP A 8 9.61 35.92 9.97
CA ASP A 8 9.61 37.17 10.72
C ASP A 8 8.22 37.80 10.87
N LYS A 9 7.23 37.35 10.08
CA LYS A 9 5.86 37.88 10.09
C LYS A 9 4.99 37.23 11.18
N PRO A 10 3.89 37.87 11.60
CA PRO A 10 2.88 37.23 12.45
C PRO A 10 2.35 35.91 11.85
N LEU A 11 2.01 34.93 12.71
CA LEU A 11 1.60 33.57 12.28
C LEU A 11 0.42 33.56 11.31
N HIS A 12 -0.53 34.47 11.47
CA HIS A 12 -1.69 34.56 10.57
C HIS A 12 -1.30 35.01 9.17
N GLU A 13 -0.33 35.92 9.03
CA GLU A 13 0.22 36.33 7.73
C GLU A 13 1.01 35.20 7.08
N GLN A 14 1.81 34.46 7.86
CA GLN A 14 2.53 33.29 7.37
C GLN A 14 1.55 32.24 6.82
N TYR A 15 0.50 31.92 7.58
CA TYR A 15 -0.52 30.98 7.17
C TYR A 15 -1.28 31.45 5.93
N PHE A 16 -1.71 32.72 5.88
CA PHE A 16 -2.41 33.25 4.71
C PHE A 16 -1.53 33.22 3.46
N SER A 17 -0.26 33.64 3.57
CA SER A 17 0.69 33.56 2.46
C SER A 17 0.93 32.13 1.98
N TYR A 18 1.00 31.17 2.89
CA TYR A 18 1.09 29.75 2.57
C TYR A 18 -0.15 29.23 1.85
N VAL A 19 -1.35 29.58 2.32
CA VAL A 19 -2.62 29.16 1.70
C VAL A 19 -2.78 29.76 0.30
N VAL A 20 -2.41 31.04 0.11
CA VAL A 20 -2.40 31.67 -1.22
C VAL A 20 -1.39 30.97 -2.14
N GLY A 21 -0.19 30.68 -1.65
CA GLY A 21 0.83 29.94 -2.41
C GLY A 21 0.34 28.54 -2.82
N LEU A 22 -0.31 27.81 -1.90
CA LEU A 22 -0.95 26.53 -2.21
C LEU A 22 -2.00 26.65 -3.32
N ALA A 23 -2.83 27.69 -3.28
CA ALA A 23 -3.86 27.93 -4.28
C ALA A 23 -3.28 28.26 -5.67
N THR A 24 -2.07 28.86 -5.71
CA THR A 24 -1.34 29.14 -6.96
C THR A 24 -0.35 28.03 -7.35
N LEU A 25 -0.37 26.88 -6.67
CA LEU A 25 0.60 25.77 -6.82
C LEU A 25 2.07 26.16 -6.54
N ASP A 26 2.29 27.28 -5.84
CA ASP A 26 3.59 27.71 -5.38
C ASP A 26 3.84 27.18 -3.96
N LEU A 27 4.49 26.02 -3.88
CA LEU A 27 4.92 25.40 -2.63
C LEU A 27 6.22 26.01 -2.08
N GLY A 28 6.76 27.03 -2.74
CA GLY A 28 8.06 27.61 -2.43
C GLY A 28 9.22 26.65 -2.72
N ASN A 29 10.37 26.95 -2.12
CA ASN A 29 11.61 26.19 -2.36
C ASN A 29 11.88 25.18 -1.24
N SER A 30 12.38 24.00 -1.62
CA SER A 30 12.90 23.00 -0.68
C SER A 30 14.07 23.57 0.11
N LEU A 31 13.99 23.54 1.45
CA LEU A 31 15.06 24.00 2.33
C LEU A 31 16.34 23.15 2.21
N ARG A 32 16.20 21.90 1.75
CA ARG A 32 17.31 20.95 1.57
C ARG A 32 17.89 21.00 0.16
N SER A 33 17.03 20.93 -0.85
CA SER A 33 17.44 20.81 -2.26
C SER A 33 17.58 22.15 -2.97
N ARG A 34 17.05 23.25 -2.38
CA ARG A 34 17.03 24.61 -2.96
C ARG A 34 16.39 24.70 -4.35
N THR A 35 15.54 23.73 -4.69
CA THR A 35 14.72 23.68 -5.91
C THR A 35 13.25 23.91 -5.56
N PRO A 36 12.40 24.27 -6.55
CA PRO A 36 10.96 24.36 -6.34
C PRO A 36 10.41 23.08 -5.75
N ALA A 37 9.67 23.19 -4.64
CA ALA A 37 9.15 22.04 -3.91
C ALA A 37 8.09 21.28 -4.73
N PHE A 38 7.31 21.99 -5.55
CA PHE A 38 6.30 21.38 -6.42
C PHE A 38 6.90 20.42 -7.44
N GLU A 39 7.98 20.82 -8.13
CA GLU A 39 8.69 19.96 -9.08
C GLU A 39 9.20 18.69 -8.40
N LEU A 40 9.77 18.83 -7.20
CA LEU A 40 10.29 17.71 -6.43
C LEU A 40 9.19 16.72 -5.98
N VAL A 41 7.98 17.21 -5.70
CA VAL A 41 6.83 16.36 -5.39
C VAL A 41 6.38 15.63 -6.64
N MET A 42 6.22 16.33 -7.77
CA MET A 42 5.81 15.73 -9.05
C MET A 42 6.81 14.67 -9.52
N GLU A 43 8.11 14.88 -9.33
CA GLU A 43 9.16 13.90 -9.65
C GLU A 43 9.00 12.57 -8.87
N ARG A 44 8.51 12.62 -7.62
CA ARG A 44 8.35 11.43 -6.76
C ARG A 44 6.94 10.85 -6.73
N MET A 45 5.96 11.56 -7.26
CA MET A 45 4.56 11.14 -7.31
C MET A 45 4.38 9.79 -8.03
N PRO A 46 4.93 9.56 -9.24
CA PRO A 46 4.80 8.29 -9.95
C PRO A 46 5.27 7.09 -9.12
N ALA A 47 6.44 7.22 -8.47
CA ALA A 47 7.00 6.20 -7.61
C ALA A 47 6.08 5.86 -6.41
N THR A 48 5.52 6.90 -5.80
CA THR A 48 4.61 6.75 -4.66
C THR A 48 3.32 6.06 -5.08
N LEU A 49 2.80 6.39 -6.27
CA LEU A 49 1.63 5.74 -6.86
C LEU A 49 1.89 4.27 -7.18
N GLU A 50 3.02 3.94 -7.80
CA GLU A 50 3.42 2.55 -8.09
C GLU A 50 3.39 1.70 -6.82
N LEU A 51 4.06 2.18 -5.77
CA LEU A 51 4.16 1.48 -4.50
C LEU A 51 2.80 1.35 -3.80
N THR A 52 2.00 2.42 -3.80
CA THR A 52 0.69 2.44 -3.16
C THR A 52 -0.28 1.50 -3.87
N ILE A 53 -0.34 1.54 -5.20
CA ILE A 53 -1.18 0.66 -6.02
C ILE A 53 -0.78 -0.79 -5.79
N PHE A 54 0.52 -1.11 -5.83
CA PHE A 54 1.00 -2.46 -5.58
C PHE A 54 0.60 -2.95 -4.18
N ALA A 55 0.79 -2.13 -3.14
CA ALA A 55 0.43 -2.50 -1.77
C ALA A 55 -1.08 -2.74 -1.60
N ILE A 56 -1.92 -1.91 -2.22
CA ILE A 56 -3.39 -2.08 -2.22
C ILE A 56 -3.80 -3.35 -2.96
N LEU A 57 -3.23 -3.60 -4.14
CA LEU A 57 -3.51 -4.81 -4.92
C LEU A 57 -3.10 -6.06 -4.15
N PHE A 58 -1.86 -6.08 -3.62
CA PHE A 58 -1.38 -7.17 -2.78
C PHE A 58 -2.31 -7.43 -1.59
N ALA A 59 -2.68 -6.38 -0.86
CA ALA A 59 -3.54 -6.50 0.31
C ALA A 59 -4.93 -7.02 -0.06
N THR A 60 -5.53 -6.52 -1.14
CA THR A 60 -6.90 -6.85 -1.55
C THR A 60 -6.98 -8.24 -2.16
N LEU A 61 -6.08 -8.56 -3.09
CA LEU A 61 -6.03 -9.85 -3.79
C LEU A 61 -5.80 -11.01 -2.83
N LEU A 62 -5.11 -10.79 -1.71
CA LEU A 62 -4.94 -11.82 -0.67
C LEU A 62 -6.02 -11.76 0.41
N ALA A 63 -6.46 -10.57 0.85
CA ALA A 63 -7.45 -10.46 1.91
C ALA A 63 -8.79 -11.10 1.54
N ILE A 64 -9.23 -10.97 0.28
CA ILE A 64 -10.50 -11.55 -0.19
C ILE A 64 -10.49 -13.08 -0.08
N PRO A 65 -9.59 -13.83 -0.74
CA PRO A 65 -9.58 -15.29 -0.65
C PRO A 65 -9.31 -15.78 0.78
N ILE A 66 -8.43 -15.11 1.53
CA ILE A 66 -8.14 -15.45 2.93
C ILE A 66 -9.40 -15.30 3.79
N GLY A 67 -10.12 -14.18 3.66
CA GLY A 67 -11.34 -13.91 4.40
C GLY A 67 -12.48 -14.86 4.04
N ILE A 68 -12.68 -15.16 2.75
CA ILE A 68 -13.67 -16.13 2.27
C ILE A 68 -13.35 -17.55 2.78
N LEU A 69 -12.09 -17.99 2.66
CA LEU A 69 -11.66 -19.31 3.09
C LEU A 69 -11.83 -19.50 4.60
N SER A 70 -11.48 -18.48 5.38
CA SER A 70 -11.67 -18.48 6.84
C SER A 70 -13.16 -18.47 7.23
N ALA A 71 -14.01 -17.72 6.53
CA ALA A 71 -15.45 -17.68 6.80
C ALA A 71 -16.16 -19.01 6.45
N THR A 72 -15.84 -19.60 5.30
CA THR A 72 -16.45 -20.88 4.86
C THR A 72 -16.04 -22.06 5.73
N ARG A 73 -14.84 -22.00 6.33
CA ARG A 73 -14.30 -23.01 7.27
C ARG A 73 -14.32 -22.55 8.72
N ARG A 74 -15.28 -21.68 9.09
CA ARG A 74 -15.39 -21.12 10.44
C ARG A 74 -15.33 -22.20 11.52
N GLY A 75 -14.53 -21.95 12.56
CA GLY A 75 -14.40 -22.84 13.72
C GLY A 75 -13.50 -24.06 13.50
N THR A 76 -12.87 -24.19 12.32
CA THR A 76 -11.83 -25.19 12.09
C THR A 76 -10.46 -24.67 12.54
N PRO A 77 -9.47 -25.56 12.80
CA PRO A 77 -8.10 -25.14 13.07
C PRO A 77 -7.48 -24.29 11.94
N LEU A 78 -7.96 -24.46 10.71
CA LEU A 78 -7.53 -23.65 9.57
C LEU A 78 -8.02 -22.19 9.67
N ASP A 79 -9.28 -21.97 10.08
CA ASP A 79 -9.78 -20.61 10.39
C ASP A 79 -8.93 -19.98 11.49
N GLY A 80 -8.73 -20.71 12.60
CA GLY A 80 -7.90 -20.26 13.71
C GLY A 80 -6.47 -19.90 13.30
N GLY A 81 -5.80 -20.78 12.53
CA GLY A 81 -4.43 -20.56 12.07
C GLY A 81 -4.29 -19.37 11.12
N ILE A 82 -5.21 -19.22 10.17
CA ILE A 82 -5.22 -18.09 9.24
C ILE A 82 -5.42 -16.76 10.00
N MET A 83 -6.39 -16.72 10.92
CA MET A 83 -6.68 -15.51 11.69
C MET A 83 -5.55 -15.18 12.66
N LEU A 84 -4.94 -16.19 13.30
CA LEU A 84 -3.77 -16.01 14.15
C LEU A 84 -2.61 -15.40 13.35
N PHE A 85 -2.30 -15.93 12.17
CA PHE A 85 -1.25 -15.40 11.31
C PHE A 85 -1.54 -13.95 10.88
N ALA A 86 -2.79 -13.64 10.51
CA ALA A 86 -3.20 -12.28 10.19
C ALA A 86 -3.02 -11.32 11.39
N MET A 87 -3.35 -11.77 12.61
CA MET A 87 -3.13 -10.96 13.83
C MET A 87 -1.66 -10.73 14.12
N PHE A 88 -0.80 -11.73 13.93
CA PHE A 88 0.65 -11.55 14.04
C PHE A 88 1.15 -10.48 13.06
N GLY A 89 0.81 -10.59 11.78
CA GLY A 89 1.22 -9.62 10.77
C GLY A 89 0.78 -8.18 11.08
N GLN A 90 -0.40 -8.00 11.69
CA GLN A 90 -0.87 -6.68 12.10
C GLN A 90 -0.20 -6.14 13.37
N SER A 91 0.18 -7.02 14.30
CA SER A 91 0.72 -6.63 15.60
C SER A 91 2.19 -6.23 15.53
N MET A 92 2.87 -6.59 14.44
CA MET A 92 4.27 -6.27 14.22
C MET A 92 4.41 -4.84 13.70
N PRO A 93 5.35 -4.04 14.24
CA PRO A 93 5.64 -2.72 13.69
C PRO A 93 6.09 -2.81 12.22
N SER A 94 5.55 -1.95 11.36
CA SER A 94 5.84 -1.96 9.92
C SER A 94 7.33 -1.76 9.61
N PHE A 95 8.00 -0.87 10.35
CA PHE A 95 9.44 -0.66 10.18
C PHE A 95 10.24 -1.92 10.48
N TRP A 96 9.86 -2.66 11.53
CA TRP A 96 10.53 -3.90 11.93
C TRP A 96 10.32 -4.98 10.88
N LEU A 97 9.08 -5.12 10.39
CA LEU A 97 8.76 -6.06 9.32
C LEU A 97 9.57 -5.75 8.06
N GLY A 98 9.67 -4.48 7.67
CA GLY A 98 10.48 -4.06 6.53
C GLY A 98 11.95 -4.42 6.69
N ILE A 99 12.55 -4.14 7.86
CA ILE A 99 13.93 -4.52 8.14
C ILE A 99 14.12 -6.04 8.07
N MET A 100 13.20 -6.82 8.66
CA MET A 100 13.29 -8.28 8.62
C MET A 100 13.15 -8.85 7.22
N LEU A 101 12.25 -8.29 6.41
CA LEU A 101 12.11 -8.67 5.01
C LEU A 101 13.38 -8.39 4.20
N ILE A 102 14.01 -7.23 4.43
CA ILE A 102 15.31 -6.90 3.81
C ILE A 102 16.41 -7.88 4.25
N LEU A 103 16.53 -8.17 5.55
CA LEU A 103 17.57 -9.05 6.07
C LEU A 103 17.39 -10.50 5.61
N VAL A 104 16.18 -11.04 5.74
CA VAL A 104 15.92 -12.45 5.44
C VAL A 104 15.84 -12.64 3.93
N VAL A 105 14.93 -11.95 3.26
CA VAL A 105 14.64 -12.21 1.84
C VAL A 105 15.69 -11.57 0.92
N GLY A 106 16.13 -10.36 1.27
CA GLY A 106 17.07 -9.60 0.45
C GLY A 106 18.53 -9.96 0.68
N LEU A 107 18.95 -10.18 1.93
CA LEU A 107 20.37 -10.39 2.26
C LEU A 107 20.75 -11.87 2.45
N TRP A 108 19.96 -12.64 3.21
CA TRP A 108 20.24 -14.06 3.48
C TRP A 108 19.87 -14.94 2.29
N LEU A 109 18.62 -14.84 1.82
CA LEU A 109 18.10 -15.61 0.69
C LEU A 109 18.56 -15.06 -0.66
N ARG A 110 18.82 -13.74 -0.75
CA ARG A 110 19.18 -13.02 -1.99
C ARG A 110 18.16 -13.20 -3.12
N TRP A 111 16.89 -13.32 -2.76
CA TRP A 111 15.81 -13.54 -3.73
C TRP A 111 15.34 -12.24 -4.38
N LEU A 112 15.38 -11.13 -3.63
CA LEU A 112 14.82 -9.86 -4.06
C LEU A 112 15.82 -8.72 -3.87
N PRO A 113 15.78 -7.70 -4.73
CA PRO A 113 16.61 -6.52 -4.59
C PRO A 113 16.22 -5.73 -3.33
N ILE A 114 17.23 -5.20 -2.63
CA ILE A 114 17.05 -4.44 -1.37
C ILE A 114 17.01 -2.92 -1.58
N SER A 115 17.41 -2.45 -2.76
CA SER A 115 17.48 -1.04 -3.11
C SER A 115 17.27 -0.84 -4.61
N GLY A 116 16.95 0.40 -4.98
CA GLY A 116 16.62 0.77 -6.35
C GLY A 116 15.12 0.82 -6.61
N GLN A 117 14.77 1.46 -7.71
CA GLN A 117 13.42 1.54 -8.23
C GLN A 117 13.49 1.41 -9.75
N VAL A 118 12.58 0.63 -10.34
CA VAL A 118 12.38 0.57 -11.78
C VAL A 118 10.99 1.14 -12.08
N PRO A 119 10.90 2.28 -12.79
CA PRO A 119 9.62 2.96 -12.99
C PRO A 119 8.76 2.26 -14.06
N ILE A 120 7.47 2.17 -13.79
CA ILE A 120 6.42 1.71 -14.71
C ILE A 120 5.49 2.88 -15.09
N ILE A 121 5.02 3.63 -14.09
CA ILE A 121 4.04 4.70 -14.27
C ILE A 121 4.66 5.87 -15.02
N GLN A 122 5.92 6.24 -14.72
CA GLN A 122 6.55 7.37 -15.41
C GLN A 122 6.65 7.15 -16.93
N PRO A 123 7.24 6.04 -17.44
CA PRO A 123 7.24 5.75 -18.88
C PRO A 123 5.82 5.69 -19.49
N LEU A 124 4.84 5.19 -18.72
CA LEU A 124 3.45 5.13 -19.16
C LEU A 124 2.83 6.52 -19.31
N LEU A 125 3.14 7.46 -18.42
CA LEU A 125 2.71 8.86 -18.50
C LEU A 125 3.37 9.59 -19.68
N ASP A 126 4.61 9.25 -19.98
CA ASP A 126 5.38 9.81 -21.10
C ASP A 126 4.96 9.20 -22.46
N GLY A 127 4.01 8.25 -22.47
CA GLY A 127 3.49 7.59 -23.67
C GLY A 127 4.36 6.45 -24.20
N ASP A 128 5.41 6.06 -23.48
CA ASP A 128 6.30 4.95 -23.84
C ASP A 128 5.81 3.63 -23.21
N PHE A 129 4.86 3.01 -23.90
CA PHE A 129 4.32 1.70 -23.50
C PHE A 129 5.35 0.57 -23.61
N GLN A 130 6.32 0.68 -24.51
CA GLN A 130 7.29 -0.38 -24.72
C GLN A 130 8.20 -0.50 -23.49
N THR A 131 8.75 0.63 -23.04
CA THR A 131 9.59 0.67 -21.83
C THR A 131 8.78 0.30 -20.59
N ALA A 132 7.52 0.73 -20.47
CA ALA A 132 6.67 0.35 -19.34
C ALA A 132 6.48 -1.18 -19.25
N ILE A 133 6.26 -1.85 -20.39
CA ILE A 133 6.07 -3.31 -20.44
C ILE A 133 7.38 -4.05 -20.14
N THR A 134 8.51 -3.61 -20.70
CA THR A 134 9.81 -4.25 -20.45
C THR A 134 10.24 -4.13 -18.99
N ASN A 135 9.92 -3.00 -18.35
CA ASN A 135 10.26 -2.72 -16.96
C ASN A 135 9.42 -3.52 -15.96
N PHE A 136 8.23 -3.99 -16.37
CA PHE A 136 7.24 -4.58 -15.47
C PHE A 136 7.77 -5.73 -14.58
N PRO A 137 8.51 -6.73 -15.11
CA PRO A 137 8.98 -7.85 -14.28
C PRO A 137 9.98 -7.42 -13.21
N ASP A 138 10.93 -6.54 -13.56
CA ASP A 138 11.94 -6.08 -12.62
C ASP A 138 11.38 -5.05 -11.64
N ALA A 139 10.45 -4.20 -12.07
CA ALA A 139 9.73 -3.31 -11.20
C ALA A 139 8.95 -4.06 -10.12
N ILE A 140 8.24 -5.14 -10.45
CA ILE A 140 7.58 -5.99 -9.45
C ILE A 140 8.60 -6.50 -8.41
N ARG A 141 9.77 -6.96 -8.82
CA ARG A 141 10.80 -7.44 -7.88
C ARG A 141 11.24 -6.38 -6.87
N HIS A 142 11.36 -5.13 -7.30
CA HIS A 142 11.70 -4.00 -6.42
C HIS A 142 10.53 -3.53 -5.56
N LEU A 143 9.29 -3.78 -5.99
CA LEU A 143 8.08 -3.41 -5.26
C LEU A 143 7.65 -4.44 -4.21
N ILE A 144 8.03 -5.72 -4.34
CA ILE A 144 7.56 -6.78 -3.44
C ILE A 144 7.89 -6.49 -1.97
N LEU A 145 9.16 -6.25 -1.63
CA LEU A 145 9.56 -6.03 -0.23
C LEU A 145 8.86 -4.81 0.42
N PRO A 146 8.96 -3.59 -0.14
CA PRO A 146 8.29 -2.43 0.44
C PRO A 146 6.77 -2.53 0.34
N GLY A 147 6.24 -3.10 -0.74
CA GLY A 147 4.81 -3.29 -0.97
C GLY A 147 4.17 -4.25 0.03
N ILE A 148 4.81 -5.38 0.32
CA ILE A 148 4.37 -6.31 1.38
C ILE A 148 4.44 -5.62 2.74
N THR A 149 5.53 -4.90 3.02
CA THR A 149 5.70 -4.19 4.30
C THR A 149 4.54 -3.24 4.59
N LEU A 150 4.09 -2.48 3.58
CA LEU A 150 2.95 -1.57 3.70
C LEU A 150 1.60 -2.31 3.65
N GLY A 151 1.51 -3.35 2.82
CA GLY A 151 0.27 -4.06 2.53
C GLY A 151 -0.19 -5.04 3.62
N VAL A 152 0.72 -5.65 4.40
CA VAL A 152 0.40 -6.69 5.39
C VAL A 152 -0.59 -6.22 6.46
N PHE A 153 -0.43 -4.98 6.96
CA PHE A 153 -1.36 -4.42 7.94
C PHE A 153 -2.78 -4.28 7.37
N SER A 154 -2.88 -3.74 6.15
CA SER A 154 -4.14 -3.59 5.43
C SER A 154 -4.75 -4.94 5.06
N LEU A 155 -3.94 -5.92 4.65
CA LEU A 155 -4.36 -7.30 4.36
C LEU A 155 -5.03 -7.92 5.58
N ALA A 156 -4.36 -7.89 6.74
CA ALA A 156 -4.89 -8.49 7.97
C ALA A 156 -6.21 -7.85 8.42
N ARG A 157 -6.30 -6.51 8.36
CA ARG A 157 -7.54 -5.78 8.67
C ARG A 157 -8.66 -6.14 7.69
N ASN A 158 -8.38 -6.10 6.39
CA ASN A 158 -9.37 -6.35 5.36
C ASN A 158 -9.83 -7.81 5.34
N ALA A 159 -8.94 -8.78 5.59
CA ALA A 159 -9.31 -10.20 5.65
C ALA A 159 -10.34 -10.47 6.75
N ARG A 160 -10.22 -9.82 7.91
CA ARG A 160 -11.21 -9.92 8.99
C ARG A 160 -12.53 -9.24 8.65
N LEU A 161 -12.49 -8.11 7.95
CA LEU A 161 -13.70 -7.43 7.46
C LEU A 161 -14.44 -8.34 6.47
N VAL A 162 -13.74 -8.85 5.44
CA VAL A 162 -14.29 -9.80 4.46
C VAL A 162 -14.85 -11.04 5.16
N ARG A 163 -14.14 -11.58 6.16
CA ARG A 163 -14.62 -12.71 6.95
C ARG A 163 -15.94 -12.38 7.66
N SER A 164 -16.03 -11.23 8.33
CA SER A 164 -17.27 -10.81 9.02
C SER A 164 -18.43 -10.70 8.04
N SER A 165 -18.23 -9.99 6.93
CA SER A 165 -19.26 -9.82 5.90
C SER A 165 -19.66 -11.15 5.25
N MET A 166 -18.72 -12.06 5.01
CA MET A 166 -19.05 -13.39 4.48
C MET A 166 -19.81 -14.25 5.49
N LEU A 167 -19.52 -14.14 6.78
CA LEU A 167 -20.30 -14.85 7.81
C LEU A 167 -21.74 -14.32 7.89
N GLU A 168 -21.96 -13.02 7.72
CA GLU A 168 -23.30 -12.45 7.62
C GLU A 168 -24.04 -12.97 6.38
N VAL A 169 -23.39 -12.95 5.21
CA VAL A 169 -23.93 -13.45 3.94
C VAL A 169 -24.30 -14.93 4.02
N LEU A 170 -23.44 -15.76 4.63
CA LEU A 170 -23.68 -17.21 4.74
C LEU A 170 -24.89 -17.58 5.61
N ASN A 171 -25.38 -16.65 6.44
CA ASN A 171 -26.57 -16.80 7.28
C ASN A 171 -27.86 -16.24 6.65
N GLN A 172 -27.81 -15.72 5.43
CA GLN A 172 -28.98 -15.17 4.74
C GLN A 172 -29.89 -16.26 4.16
N ASP A 173 -31.20 -15.99 4.09
CA ASP A 173 -32.23 -16.94 3.65
C ASP A 173 -32.03 -17.47 2.22
N TYR A 174 -31.48 -16.64 1.33
CA TYR A 174 -31.19 -17.06 -0.04
C TYR A 174 -30.08 -18.12 -0.10
N VAL A 175 -29.11 -18.08 0.82
CA VAL A 175 -28.05 -19.10 0.93
C VAL A 175 -28.62 -20.39 1.50
N THR A 176 -29.50 -20.32 2.51
CA THR A 176 -30.20 -21.48 3.06
C THR A 176 -31.08 -22.15 2.01
N THR A 177 -31.80 -21.35 1.22
CA THR A 177 -32.63 -21.83 0.11
C THR A 177 -31.79 -22.47 -0.99
N ALA A 178 -30.64 -21.88 -1.33
CA ALA A 178 -29.69 -22.45 -2.30
C ALA A 178 -29.19 -23.84 -1.84
N LYS A 179 -28.83 -23.99 -0.56
CA LYS A 179 -28.44 -25.28 0.03
C LYS A 179 -29.59 -26.29 0.01
N ALA A 180 -30.82 -25.88 0.31
CA ALA A 180 -32.00 -26.74 0.24
C ALA A 180 -32.29 -27.23 -1.19
N LYS A 181 -31.90 -26.44 -2.21
CA LYS A 181 -31.95 -26.84 -3.63
C LYS A 181 -30.80 -27.73 -4.08
N GLY A 182 -29.92 -28.17 -3.17
CA GLY A 182 -28.84 -29.11 -3.45
C GLY A 182 -27.53 -28.47 -3.94
N LEU A 183 -27.40 -27.14 -3.89
CA LEU A 183 -26.11 -26.49 -4.18
C LEU A 183 -25.11 -26.80 -3.06
N ALA A 184 -23.97 -27.38 -3.45
CA ALA A 184 -22.88 -27.70 -2.55
C ALA A 184 -22.16 -26.44 -2.04
N ARG A 185 -21.46 -26.60 -0.91
CA ARG A 185 -20.69 -25.57 -0.20
C ARG A 185 -19.46 -25.09 -0.97
#